data_AF-A0A7J7NU47-F1
#
_entry.id   AF-A0A7J7NU47-F1
#
_cell.length_a   1.000
_cell.length_b   1.000
_cell.length_c   1.000
_cell.angle_alpha   90.00
_cell.angle_beta   90.00
_cell.angle_gamma   90.00
#
_symmetry.space_group_name_H-M   'P 1'
#
loop_
_entity.id
_entity.type
_entity.pdbx_description
1 polymer ?
#
loop_
_entity_poly.entity_id
_entity_poly.type
_entity_poly.pdbx_seq_one_letter_code
_entity_poly.pdbx_strand_id
1 'polypeptide(L)'
;MSISLKHRYIPWGCVPKKLLVYSSKYSHDFEDSRGYGWNYETDPAHDWSTLMANKNAELQHLTGIYKNILKNARVKSIEGRRKILDTHTVDVDVDGKLYTTRHILISVGGCPFILDIPGSQYAIDSDAALDLHSRL
;
A
#
# COMPACT_ATOMS: atom_id res chain seq x y z
N MET A 1 25.96 1.93 9.61
CA MET A 1 24.67 2.64 9.75
C MET A 1 23.77 2.13 8.63
N SER A 2 22.70 1.39 8.94
CA SER A 2 21.78 0.90 7.92
C SER A 2 20.78 2.00 7.58
N ILE A 3 20.85 2.53 6.36
CA ILE A 3 19.93 3.54 5.86
C ILE A 3 18.88 2.80 5.03
N SER A 4 17.63 2.79 5.51
CA SER A 4 16.50 2.22 4.77
C SER A 4 15.93 3.29 3.83
N LEU A 5 15.95 2.98 2.54
CA LEU A 5 15.38 3.81 1.46
C LEU A 5 13.86 3.68 1.50
N LYS A 6 13.12 4.77 1.74
CA LYS A 6 11.65 4.76 1.73
C LYS A 6 11.11 5.72 0.67
N HIS A 7 10.50 5.18 -0.37
CA HIS A 7 9.79 5.97 -1.37
C HIS A 7 8.26 5.95 -1.19
N ARG A 8 7.71 5.00 -0.42
CA ARG A 8 6.27 4.92 -0.14
C ARG A 8 6.05 4.13 1.15
N TYR A 9 5.37 4.73 2.14
CA TYR A 9 5.05 4.06 3.41
C TYR A 9 3.77 3.22 3.36
N ILE A 10 3.07 3.23 2.22
CA ILE A 10 1.77 2.60 2.12
C ILE A 10 1.91 1.29 1.33
N PRO A 11 1.58 0.14 1.94
CA PRO A 11 1.65 -1.16 1.27
C PRO A 11 0.47 -1.30 0.29
N TRP A 12 0.52 -0.58 -0.82
CA TRP A 12 -0.36 -0.79 -1.97
C TRP A 12 0.02 -2.12 -2.63
N GLY A 13 -0.64 -3.19 -2.21
CA GLY A 13 -0.25 -4.53 -2.63
C GLY A 13 -1.09 -5.62 -2.00
N CYS A 14 -0.45 -6.71 -1.59
CA CYS A 14 -1.11 -7.95 -1.21
C CYS A 14 -2.15 -7.78 -0.08
N VAL A 15 -1.85 -6.99 0.96
CA VAL A 15 -2.74 -6.81 2.11
C VAL A 15 -4.05 -6.10 1.72
N PRO A 16 -4.04 -4.84 1.22
CA PRO A 16 -5.29 -4.18 0.85
C PRO A 16 -6.04 -4.93 -0.26
N LYS A 17 -5.30 -5.50 -1.23
CA LYS A 17 -5.89 -6.34 -2.29
C LYS A 17 -6.65 -7.54 -1.70
N LYS A 18 -6.07 -8.23 -0.72
CA LYS A 18 -6.72 -9.39 -0.11
C LYS A 18 -7.96 -9.00 0.70
N LEU A 19 -7.96 -7.85 1.38
CA LEU A 19 -9.13 -7.32 2.06
C LEU A 19 -10.28 -7.03 1.08
N LEU A 20 -9.98 -6.38 -0.06
CA LEU A 20 -10.98 -6.14 -1.11
C LEU A 20 -11.51 -7.45 -1.72
N VAL A 21 -10.64 -8.43 -1.97
CA VAL A 21 -11.03 -9.76 -2.48
C VAL A 21 -11.88 -10.53 -1.47
N TYR A 22 -11.61 -10.44 -0.18
CA TYR A 22 -12.49 -11.05 0.83
C TYR A 22 -13.86 -10.38 0.84
N SER A 23 -13.89 -9.05 0.78
CA SER A 23 -15.15 -8.31 0.73
C SER A 23 -15.99 -8.65 -0.50
N SER A 24 -15.38 -8.84 -1.67
CA SER A 24 -16.12 -9.18 -2.89
C SER A 24 -16.80 -10.55 -2.83
N LYS A 25 -16.24 -11.51 -2.08
CA LYS A 25 -16.77 -12.88 -1.99
C LYS A 25 -18.11 -12.98 -1.26
N TYR A 26 -18.35 -12.11 -0.29
CA TYR A 26 -19.60 -12.15 0.49
C TYR A 26 -20.85 -12.08 -0.37
N SER A 27 -20.80 -11.39 -1.52
CA SER A 27 -21.93 -11.35 -2.45
C SER A 27 -22.38 -12.75 -2.90
N HIS A 28 -21.43 -13.62 -3.27
CA HIS A 28 -21.72 -15.00 -3.65
C HIS A 28 -22.08 -15.85 -2.43
N ASP A 29 -21.38 -15.67 -1.31
CA ASP A 29 -21.66 -16.45 -0.09
C ASP A 29 -23.09 -16.20 0.43
N PHE A 30 -23.62 -14.98 0.29
CA PHE A 30 -25.01 -14.65 0.64
C PHE A 30 -26.04 -15.21 -0.35
N GLU A 31 -25.66 -15.40 -1.61
CA GLU A 31 -26.52 -16.04 -2.61
C GLU A 31 -26.60 -17.55 -2.32
N ASP A 32 -25.45 -18.20 -2.15
CA ASP A 32 -25.34 -19.63 -1.87
C ASP A 32 -26.02 -20.02 -0.55
N SER A 33 -26.00 -19.14 0.46
CA SER A 33 -26.59 -19.41 1.77
C SER A 33 -28.08 -19.73 1.69
N ARG A 34 -28.81 -19.18 0.70
CA ARG A 34 -30.24 -19.46 0.49
C ARG A 34 -30.49 -20.94 0.20
N GLY A 35 -29.59 -21.61 -0.52
CA GLY A 35 -29.64 -23.06 -0.77
C GLY A 35 -29.54 -23.91 0.50
N TYR A 36 -29.00 -23.33 1.58
CA TYR A 36 -28.89 -23.96 2.90
C TYR A 36 -29.97 -23.48 3.88
N GLY A 37 -31.05 -22.85 3.39
CA GLY A 37 -32.20 -22.45 4.19
C GLY A 37 -32.07 -21.09 4.89
N TRP A 38 -31.02 -20.31 4.59
CA TRP A 38 -30.94 -18.93 5.05
C TRP A 38 -31.94 -18.05 4.29
N ASN A 39 -32.67 -17.22 5.02
CA ASN A 39 -33.63 -16.28 4.44
C ASN A 39 -33.44 -14.90 5.06
N TYR A 40 -33.53 -13.87 4.23
CA TYR A 40 -33.39 -12.47 4.61
C TYR A 40 -34.58 -11.68 4.06
N GLU A 41 -35.09 -10.73 4.84
CA GLU A 41 -36.17 -9.83 4.39
C GLU A 41 -35.68 -8.83 3.33
N THR A 42 -34.39 -8.50 3.33
CA THR A 42 -33.74 -7.61 2.37
C THR A 42 -32.35 -8.14 2.06
N ASP A 43 -31.93 -8.04 0.81
CA ASP A 43 -30.59 -8.46 0.43
C ASP A 43 -29.50 -7.59 1.09
N PRO A 44 -28.38 -8.18 1.52
CA PRO A 44 -27.29 -7.42 2.11
C PRO A 44 -26.75 -6.32 1.18
N ALA A 45 -26.79 -5.07 1.65
CA ALA A 45 -26.22 -3.93 0.94
C ALA A 45 -24.73 -3.80 1.25
N HIS A 46 -23.92 -3.55 0.21
CA HIS A 46 -22.49 -3.32 0.38
C HIS A 46 -22.16 -1.83 0.51
N ASP A 47 -21.66 -1.40 1.67
CA ASP A 47 -21.12 -0.06 1.87
C ASP A 47 -19.63 0.03 1.51
N TRP A 48 -19.35 0.68 0.38
CA TRP A 48 -17.98 0.92 -0.10
C TRP A 48 -17.16 1.82 0.83
N SER A 49 -17.78 2.84 1.40
CA SER A 49 -17.10 3.80 2.26
C SER A 49 -16.60 3.10 3.52
N THR A 50 -17.45 2.29 4.14
CA THR A 50 -17.09 1.47 5.30
C THR A 50 -15.95 0.49 4.98
N LEU A 51 -16.00 -0.20 3.83
CA LEU A 51 -14.90 -1.09 3.40
C LEU A 51 -13.57 -0.34 3.30
N MET A 52 -13.57 0.80 2.61
CA MET A 52 -12.36 1.58 2.38
C MET A 52 -11.79 2.17 3.68
N ALA A 53 -12.65 2.66 4.57
CA ALA A 53 -12.27 3.14 5.89
C ALA A 53 -11.60 2.03 6.73
N ASN A 54 -12.22 0.85 6.80
CA ASN A 54 -11.70 -0.28 7.55
C ASN A 54 -10.37 -0.80 6.98
N LYS A 55 -10.27 -0.91 5.66
CA LYS A 55 -9.02 -1.25 4.97
C LYS A 55 -7.91 -0.24 5.33
N ASN A 56 -8.21 1.06 5.25
CA ASN A 56 -7.24 2.11 5.54
C ASN A 56 -6.78 2.12 7.01
N ALA A 57 -7.70 1.90 7.95
CA ALA A 57 -7.37 1.76 9.37
C ALA A 57 -6.39 0.60 9.62
N GLU A 58 -6.62 -0.56 8.98
CA GLU A 58 -5.72 -1.71 9.11
C GLU A 58 -4.34 -1.44 8.50
N LEU A 59 -4.28 -0.75 7.36
CA LEU A 59 -2.98 -0.36 6.78
C LEU A 59 -2.20 0.59 7.70
N GLN A 60 -2.89 1.52 8.37
CA GLN A 60 -2.27 2.43 9.33
C GLN A 60 -1.73 1.67 10.54
N HIS A 61 -2.51 0.73 11.07
CA HIS A 61 -2.10 -0.13 12.18
C HIS A 61 -0.83 -0.94 11.84
N LEU A 62 -0.83 -1.66 10.71
CA LEU A 62 0.33 -2.44 10.27
C LEU A 62 1.56 -1.56 10.03
N THR A 63 1.38 -0.38 9.43
CA THR A 63 2.46 0.59 9.24
C THR A 63 3.08 1.02 10.58
N GLY A 64 2.26 1.21 11.61
CA GLY A 64 2.70 1.48 12.97
C GLY A 64 3.56 0.34 13.54
N ILE A 65 3.13 -0.92 13.37
CA ILE A 65 3.90 -2.10 13.79
C ILE A 65 5.27 -2.13 13.12
N TYR A 66 5.36 -1.94 11.81
CA TYR A 66 6.64 -1.94 11.10
C TYR A 66 7.57 -0.80 11.54
N LYS A 67 7.02 0.40 11.79
CA LYS A 67 7.79 1.52 12.36
C LYS A 67 8.37 1.15 13.72
N ASN A 68 7.59 0.49 14.58
CA ASN A 68 8.03 0.05 15.89
C ASN A 68 9.12 -1.04 15.82
N ILE A 69 8.99 -2.02 14.92
CA ILE A 69 10.00 -3.06 14.70
C ILE A 69 11.35 -2.42 14.33
N LEU A 70 11.37 -1.50 13.36
CA LEU A 70 12.59 -0.80 12.94
C LEU A 70 13.20 0.03 14.08
N LYS A 71 12.35 0.74 14.84
CA LYS A 71 12.78 1.52 16.01
C LYS A 71 13.43 0.62 17.07
N ASN A 72 12.81 -0.51 17.39
CA ASN A 72 13.32 -1.47 18.38
C ASN A 72 14.64 -2.12 17.94
N ALA A 73 14.80 -2.32 16.62
CA ALA A 73 16.07 -2.75 16.02
C ALA A 73 17.13 -1.63 15.92
N ARG A 74 16.88 -0.45 16.51
CA ARG A 74 17.77 0.73 16.48
C ARG A 74 18.11 1.21 15.07
N VAL A 75 17.22 0.97 14.10
CA VAL A 75 17.38 1.45 12.73
C VAL A 75 17.00 2.92 12.66
N LYS A 76 17.94 3.76 12.20
CA LYS A 76 17.68 5.16 11.94
C LYS A 76 16.85 5.29 10.66
N SER A 77 15.58 5.61 10.81
CA SER A 77 14.71 5.95 9.68
C SER A 77 14.96 7.39 9.26
N ILE A 78 15.17 7.62 7.97
CA ILE A 78 15.36 8.95 7.39
C ILE A 78 14.35 9.06 6.25
N GLU A 79 13.43 10.01 6.32
CA GLU A 79 12.36 10.15 5.33
C GLU A 79 12.82 10.99 4.13
N GLY A 80 12.28 10.66 2.95
CA GLY A 80 12.57 11.35 1.70
C GLY A 80 13.26 10.48 0.65
N ARG A 81 13.31 11.01 -0.58
CA ARG A 81 14.00 10.37 -1.69
C ARG A 81 15.51 10.47 -1.51
N ARG A 82 16.21 9.46 -2.01
CA ARG A 82 17.65 9.32 -1.87
C ARG A 82 18.28 9.11 -3.22
N LYS A 83 19.45 9.71 -3.40
CA LYS A 83 20.27 9.54 -4.58
C LYS A 83 21.64 9.02 -4.15
N ILE A 84 22.08 7.93 -4.76
CA ILE A 84 23.46 7.44 -4.56
C ILE A 84 24.36 8.38 -5.37
N LEU A 85 25.31 9.03 -4.70
CA LEU A 85 26.27 9.93 -5.35
C LEU A 85 27.53 9.17 -5.76
N ASP A 86 27.98 8.24 -4.91
CA ASP A 86 29.13 7.38 -5.14
C ASP A 86 28.99 6.06 -4.35
N THR A 87 30.02 5.22 -4.35
CA THR A 87 30.05 3.91 -3.69
C THR A 87 29.68 3.93 -2.20
N HIS A 88 29.91 5.05 -1.50
CA HIS A 88 29.75 5.18 -0.06
C HIS A 88 28.90 6.38 0.37
N THR A 89 28.47 7.26 -0.54
CA THR A 89 27.75 8.50 -0.23
C THR A 89 26.33 8.49 -0.80
N VAL A 90 25.37 8.83 0.05
CA VAL A 90 23.96 8.98 -0.30
C VAL A 90 23.49 10.38 0.07
N ASP A 91 22.81 11.05 -0.87
CA ASP A 91 22.14 12.32 -0.67
C ASP A 91 20.66 12.13 -0.33
N VAL A 92 20.11 13.12 0.38
CA VAL A 92 18.74 13.19 0.89
C VAL A 92 18.09 14.46 0.36
N ASP A 93 17.20 14.31 -0.62
CA ASP A 93 16.54 15.41 -1.32
C ASP A 93 15.79 16.39 -0.38
N VAL A 94 15.50 15.99 0.86
CA VAL A 94 14.72 16.81 1.82
C VAL A 94 15.58 17.89 2.46
N ASP A 95 16.88 17.64 2.68
CA ASP A 95 17.76 18.54 3.47
C ASP A 95 19.14 18.77 2.82
N GLY A 96 19.41 18.23 1.63
CA GLY A 96 20.74 18.26 0.99
C GLY A 96 21.83 17.60 1.84
N LYS A 97 21.43 16.72 2.75
CA LYS A 97 22.31 16.14 3.75
C LYS A 97 22.97 14.89 3.20
N LEU A 98 24.30 14.89 3.22
CA LEU A 98 25.09 13.74 2.81
C LEU A 98 25.26 12.73 3.95
N TYR A 99 25.11 11.46 3.62
CA TYR A 99 25.33 10.35 4.53
C TYR A 99 26.36 9.40 3.93
N THR A 100 27.37 9.06 4.72
CA THR A 100 28.38 8.06 4.36
C THR A 100 28.07 6.71 5.00
N THR A 101 28.30 5.63 4.27
CA THR A 101 28.10 4.25 4.76
C THR A 101 29.06 3.28 4.08
N ARG A 102 29.42 2.21 4.79
CA ARG A 102 30.25 1.13 4.26
C ARG A 102 29.50 0.27 3.23
N HIS A 103 28.20 0.08 3.42
CA HIS A 103 27.37 -0.76 2.55
C HIS A 103 26.06 -0.05 2.24
N ILE A 104 25.60 -0.21 0.99
CA ILE A 104 24.33 0.30 0.48
C ILE A 104 23.50 -0.89 -0.01
N LEU A 105 22.27 -1.03 0.51
CA LEU A 105 21.29 -1.99 0.02
C LEU A 105 20.20 -1.23 -0.75
N ILE A 106 20.00 -1.60 -2.02
CA ILE A 106 18.96 -1.02 -2.87
C ILE A 106 17.71 -1.89 -2.76
N SER A 107 16.66 -1.34 -2.14
CA SER A 107 15.38 -2.02 -1.93
C SER A 107 14.20 -1.09 -2.23
N VAL A 108 14.24 -0.43 -3.39
CA VAL A 108 13.29 0.65 -3.75
C VAL A 108 11.96 0.15 -4.33
N GLY A 109 11.83 -1.14 -4.62
CA GLY A 109 10.62 -1.72 -5.20
C GLY A 109 10.43 -1.41 -6.69
N GLY A 110 9.20 -1.55 -7.17
CA GLY A 110 8.79 -1.24 -8.54
C GLY A 110 7.73 -0.12 -8.59
N CYS A 111 7.44 0.36 -9.80
CA CYS A 111 6.40 1.35 -10.08
C CYS A 111 5.49 0.80 -11.20
N PRO A 112 4.18 1.10 -11.19
CA PRO A 112 3.31 0.75 -12.32
C PRO A 112 3.88 1.27 -13.64
N PHE A 113 3.80 0.46 -14.68
CA PHE A 113 4.15 0.86 -16.03
C PHE A 113 2.91 1.42 -16.73
N ILE A 114 2.99 2.67 -17.16
CA ILE A 114 1.91 3.33 -17.92
C ILE A 114 2.20 3.16 -19.41
N LEU A 115 1.22 2.63 -20.14
CA LEU A 115 1.32 2.41 -21.58
C LEU A 115 1.31 3.74 -22.33
N ASP A 116 2.21 3.88 -23.30
CA ASP A 116 2.24 5.02 -24.22
C ASP A 116 1.26 4.79 -25.39
N ILE A 117 -0.03 4.92 -25.08
CA ILE A 117 -1.13 4.80 -26.04
C ILE A 117 -2.10 5.98 -25.88
N PRO A 118 -2.77 6.42 -26.97
CA PRO A 118 -3.83 7.41 -26.86
C PRO A 118 -4.90 6.99 -25.86
N GLY A 119 -5.18 7.85 -24.87
CA GLY A 119 -6.19 7.61 -23.83
C GLY A 119 -5.64 6.99 -22.53
N SER A 120 -4.34 6.73 -22.42
CA SER A 120 -3.73 6.21 -21.18
C SER A 120 -3.97 7.10 -19.95
N GLN A 121 -4.19 8.41 -20.15
CA GLN A 121 -4.54 9.36 -19.10
C GLN A 121 -5.90 9.12 -18.43
N TYR A 122 -6.78 8.32 -19.05
CA TYR A 122 -8.08 7.97 -18.50
C TYR A 122 -8.07 6.65 -17.73
N ALA A 123 -6.97 5.89 -17.82
CA ALA A 123 -6.80 4.66 -17.06
C ALA A 123 -6.25 4.96 -15.67
N ILE A 124 -6.59 4.09 -14.73
CA ILE A 124 -6.02 4.09 -13.38
C ILE A 124 -5.05 2.91 -13.23
N ASP A 125 -4.02 3.10 -12.41
CA ASP A 125 -3.11 2.03 -12.02
C ASP A 125 -3.61 1.31 -10.74
N SER A 126 -2.81 0.36 -10.26
CA SER A 126 -3.12 -0.37 -9.02
C SER A 126 -3.17 0.52 -7.80
N ASP A 127 -2.38 1.59 -7.76
CA ASP A 127 -2.30 2.46 -6.58
C ASP A 127 -3.60 3.26 -6.46
N ALA A 128 -4.07 3.83 -7.57
CA ALA A 128 -5.36 4.52 -7.64
C ALA A 128 -6.54 3.56 -7.41
N ALA A 129 -6.51 2.35 -7.98
CA ALA A 129 -7.58 1.36 -7.80
C ALA A 129 -7.73 0.92 -6.33
N LEU A 130 -6.61 0.81 -5.60
CA LEU A 130 -6.63 0.43 -4.18
C LEU A 130 -7.04 1.57 -3.25
N ASP A 131 -7.14 2.81 -3.74
CA ASP A 131 -7.51 4.02 -2.97
C ASP A 131 -8.76 4.73 -3.52
N LEU A 132 -9.62 4.00 -4.23
CA LEU A 132 -10.80 4.57 -4.87
C LEU A 132 -11.86 4.99 -3.82
N HIS A 133 -12.26 6.27 -3.83
CA HIS A 133 -13.15 6.83 -2.80
C HIS A 133 -14.63 6.44 -2.98
N SER A 134 -15.05 6.19 -4.22
CA SER A 134 -16.42 5.78 -4.57
C SER A 134 -16.39 4.73 -5.68
N ARG A 135 -17.42 3.89 -5.74
CA ARG A 135 -17.62 3.03 -6.92
C ARG A 135 -17.93 3.90 -8.14
N LEU A 136 -17.33 3.57 -9.28
CA LEU A 136 -17.68 4.12 -10.59
C LEU A 136 -19.01 3.52 -11.07
#